data_AF-A0A961Y1J1-F1
#
_entry.id   AF-A0A961Y1J1-F1
#
_cell.length_a   1.000
_cell.length_b   1.000
_cell.length_c   1.000
_cell.angle_alpha   90.00
_cell.angle_beta   90.00
_cell.angle_gamma   90.00
#
_symmetry.space_group_name_H-M   'P 1'
#
loop_
_entity.id
_entity.type
_entity.pdbx_description
1 polymer ?
#
loop_
_entity_poly.entity_id
_entity_poly.type
_entity_poly.pdbx_seq_one_letter_code
_entity_poly.pdbx_strand_id
1 'polypeptide(L)'
;MAGAIGSVIASAAAKVGAKMVGKVVSGVLGERGGQLAEAVVTSVAQKLGVEPEDIPGVPEKELQTAVHRTEAEMPEMIALWSQGLDHQFALLQAETKEGALQSGWRWGWMYLLGLIWTCYLLLFPVMAVFGVHVERVDLAVLLTLTTWFISLYMGGHTVKALGESAINAVRTWKDGK
;
A
#
# COMPACT_ATOMS: atom_id res chain seq x y z
N MET A 1 13.16 15.56 -13.10
CA MET A 1 13.58 14.96 -14.38
C MET A 1 12.40 14.68 -15.30
N ALA A 2 11.39 13.88 -14.89
CA ALA A 2 10.20 13.60 -15.71
C ALA A 2 9.41 14.84 -16.19
N GLY A 3 9.34 15.91 -15.41
CA GLY A 3 8.63 17.14 -15.79
C GLY A 3 9.27 17.92 -16.97
N ALA A 4 10.59 17.82 -17.14
CA ALA A 4 11.29 18.49 -18.25
C ALA A 4 11.07 17.75 -19.57
N ILE A 5 11.25 16.42 -19.58
CA ILE A 5 10.98 15.56 -20.74
C ILE A 5 9.50 15.66 -21.15
N GLY A 6 8.60 15.65 -20.15
CA GLY A 6 7.18 15.80 -20.39
C GLY A 6 6.80 17.12 -21.07
N SER A 7 7.46 18.22 -20.71
CA SER A 7 7.23 19.52 -21.36
C SER A 7 7.67 19.55 -22.83
N VAL A 8 8.76 18.86 -23.18
CA VAL A 8 9.27 18.74 -24.56
C VAL A 8 8.30 17.92 -25.41
N ILE A 9 7.84 16.78 -24.89
CA ILE A 9 6.85 15.93 -25.56
C ILE A 9 5.51 16.65 -25.69
N ALA A 10 5.06 17.37 -24.66
CA ALA A 10 3.82 18.15 -24.71
C ALA A 10 3.89 19.27 -25.76
N SER A 11 5.04 19.93 -25.90
CA SER A 11 5.27 20.93 -26.95
C SER A 11 5.20 20.30 -28.36
N ALA A 12 5.87 19.16 -28.56
CA ALA A 12 5.79 18.43 -29.83
C ALA A 12 4.37 17.95 -30.14
N ALA A 13 3.66 17.45 -29.12
CA ALA A 13 2.27 17.00 -29.22
C ALA A 13 1.32 18.12 -29.65
N ALA A 14 1.51 19.34 -29.12
CA ALA A 14 0.74 20.50 -29.54
C ALA A 14 0.95 20.84 -31.03
N LYS A 15 2.17 20.67 -31.56
CA LYS A 15 2.51 20.96 -32.96
C LYS A 15 1.92 19.95 -33.95
N VAL A 16 1.80 18.68 -33.56
CA VAL A 16 1.22 17.61 -34.41
C VAL A 16 -0.26 17.33 -34.14
N GLY A 17 -0.88 18.04 -33.19
CA GLY A 17 -2.28 17.83 -32.83
C GLY A 17 -2.55 16.55 -32.02
N ALA A 18 -1.52 15.98 -31.37
CA ALA A 18 -1.63 14.81 -30.50
C ALA A 18 -2.23 15.21 -29.13
N LYS A 19 -3.56 15.29 -29.07
CA LYS A 19 -4.30 15.81 -27.91
C LYS A 19 -4.22 14.88 -26.69
N MET A 20 -4.24 13.56 -26.89
CA MET A 20 -4.25 12.59 -25.81
C MET A 20 -2.87 12.49 -25.15
N VAL A 21 -1.81 12.36 -25.94
CA VAL A 21 -0.41 12.41 -25.46
C VAL A 21 -0.15 13.72 -24.73
N GLY A 22 -0.53 14.84 -25.32
CA GLY A 22 -0.38 16.16 -24.71
C GLY A 22 -1.07 16.26 -23.35
N LYS A 23 -2.32 15.80 -23.23
CA LYS A 23 -3.08 15.83 -21.96
C LYS A 23 -2.51 14.90 -20.89
N VAL A 24 -2.07 13.70 -21.26
CA VAL A 24 -1.50 12.73 -20.32
C VAL A 24 -0.16 13.23 -19.77
N VAL A 25 0.70 13.74 -20.64
CA VAL A 25 2.06 14.16 -20.26
C VAL A 25 2.07 15.54 -19.59
N SER A 26 1.15 16.45 -19.95
CA SER A 26 0.97 17.73 -19.23
C SER A 26 0.24 17.59 -17.89
N GLY A 27 -0.59 16.56 -17.73
CA GLY A 27 -1.29 16.25 -16.48
C GLY A 27 -0.37 15.83 -15.32
N VAL A 28 0.93 15.65 -15.60
CA VAL A 28 2.00 15.29 -14.65
C VAL A 28 2.38 16.43 -13.69
N LEU A 29 1.74 17.61 -13.77
CA LEU A 29 1.88 18.66 -12.74
C LEU A 29 1.23 18.28 -11.37
N GLY A 30 1.09 16.99 -11.05
CA GLY A 30 0.65 16.46 -9.76
C GLY A 30 0.81 14.92 -9.62
N GLU A 31 0.88 14.44 -8.37
CA GLU A 31 1.17 13.04 -7.95
C GLU A 31 0.32 11.93 -8.61
N ARG A 32 -0.83 12.24 -9.20
CA ARG A 32 -1.85 11.24 -9.60
C ARG A 32 -1.72 10.70 -11.03
N GLY A 33 -0.85 11.26 -11.87
CA GLY A 33 -0.74 10.91 -13.31
C GLY A 33 0.51 10.14 -13.72
N GLY A 34 1.40 9.79 -12.78
CA GLY A 34 2.78 9.39 -13.07
C GLY A 34 2.92 8.17 -13.99
N GLN A 35 2.21 7.08 -13.69
CA GLN A 35 2.43 5.79 -14.38
C GLN A 35 2.01 5.79 -15.85
N LEU A 36 0.85 6.37 -16.19
CA LEU A 36 0.40 6.44 -17.58
C LEU A 36 1.28 7.39 -18.39
N ALA A 37 1.71 8.50 -17.80
CA ALA A 37 2.63 9.43 -18.45
C ALA A 37 4.02 8.83 -18.67
N GLU A 38 4.53 8.06 -17.71
CA GLU A 38 5.78 7.31 -17.85
C GLU A 38 5.69 6.27 -18.97
N ALA A 39 4.57 5.57 -19.09
CA ALA A 39 4.32 4.65 -20.21
C ALA A 39 4.31 5.38 -21.56
N VAL A 40 3.71 6.58 -21.63
CA VAL A 40 3.72 7.41 -22.84
C VAL A 40 5.13 7.89 -23.19
N VAL A 41 5.89 8.37 -22.20
CA VAL A 41 7.30 8.78 -22.39
C VAL A 41 8.13 7.60 -22.89
N THR A 42 7.97 6.42 -22.30
CA THR A 42 8.66 5.19 -22.70
C THR A 42 8.29 4.78 -24.12
N SER A 43 7.01 4.84 -24.47
CA SER A 43 6.52 4.52 -25.83
C SER A 43 7.09 5.48 -26.88
N VAL A 44 7.20 6.78 -26.56
CA VAL A 44 7.87 7.76 -27.42
C VAL A 44 9.36 7.47 -27.56
N ALA A 45 10.06 7.18 -26.44
CA ALA A 45 11.48 6.83 -26.43
C ALA A 45 11.78 5.59 -27.30
N GLN A 46 10.97 4.53 -27.15
CA GLN A 46 11.08 3.29 -27.94
C GLN A 46 10.92 3.55 -29.44
N LYS A 47 9.99 4.41 -29.84
CA LYS A 47 9.78 4.77 -31.26
C LYS A 47 10.93 5.61 -31.83
N LEU A 48 11.65 6.32 -30.97
CA LEU A 48 12.83 7.09 -31.32
C LEU A 48 14.12 6.25 -31.25
N GLY A 49 14.08 5.08 -30.60
CA GLY A 49 15.25 4.22 -30.40
C GLY A 49 16.27 4.82 -29.42
N VAL A 50 15.84 5.73 -28.55
CA VAL A 50 16.68 6.41 -27.55
C VAL A 50 16.20 6.11 -26.13
N GLU A 51 17.06 6.36 -25.14
CA GLU A 51 16.61 6.36 -23.75
C GLU A 51 15.68 7.57 -23.48
N PRO A 52 14.74 7.46 -22.52
CA PRO A 52 13.85 8.56 -22.17
C PRO A 52 14.55 9.88 -21.83
N GLU A 53 15.78 9.79 -21.31
CA GLU A 53 16.60 10.94 -20.93
C GLU A 53 17.16 11.71 -22.13
N ASP A 54 17.34 11.02 -23.28
CA ASP A 54 17.93 11.57 -24.50
C ASP A 54 16.90 12.23 -25.43
N ILE A 55 15.60 12.09 -25.12
CA ILE A 55 14.50 12.68 -25.91
C ILE A 55 14.71 14.17 -26.22
N PRO A 56 15.20 15.03 -25.30
CA PRO A 56 15.44 16.44 -25.59
C PRO A 56 16.50 16.71 -26.67
N GLY A 57 17.39 15.75 -26.95
CA GLY A 57 18.45 15.86 -27.95
C GLY A 57 18.04 15.43 -29.36
N VAL A 58 16.84 14.86 -29.52
CA VAL A 58 16.36 14.30 -30.78
C VAL A 58 15.84 15.40 -31.72
N PRO A 59 16.05 15.30 -33.05
CA PRO A 59 15.49 16.24 -34.02
C PRO A 59 13.98 16.39 -33.89
N GLU A 60 13.51 17.64 -33.92
CA GLU A 60 12.10 17.95 -33.66
C GLU A 60 11.13 17.21 -34.59
N LYS A 61 11.51 17.04 -35.87
CA LYS A 61 10.69 16.34 -36.87
C LYS A 61 10.51 14.85 -36.57
N GLU A 62 11.54 14.22 -36.00
CA GLU A 62 11.50 12.81 -35.59
C GLU A 62 10.68 12.64 -34.33
N LEU A 63 10.87 13.54 -33.35
CA LEU A 63 10.05 13.60 -32.13
C LEU A 63 8.56 13.77 -32.44
N GLN A 64 8.22 14.70 -33.32
CA GLN A 64 6.85 14.93 -33.79
C GLN A 64 6.25 13.67 -34.44
N THR A 65 7.03 12.95 -35.24
CA THR A 65 6.60 11.71 -35.89
C THR A 65 6.36 10.60 -34.86
N ALA A 66 7.26 10.44 -33.88
CA ALA A 66 7.11 9.47 -32.80
C ALA A 66 5.89 9.78 -31.93
N VAL A 67 5.67 11.05 -31.58
CA VAL A 67 4.50 11.51 -30.82
C VAL A 67 3.20 11.24 -31.57
N HIS A 68 3.16 11.50 -32.88
CA HIS A 68 1.97 11.20 -33.69
C HIS A 68 1.67 9.70 -33.72
N ARG A 69 2.70 8.84 -33.82
CA ARG A 69 2.51 7.38 -33.76
C ARG A 69 2.01 6.94 -32.38
N THR A 70 2.56 7.49 -31.30
CA THR A 70 2.08 7.21 -29.94
C THR A 70 0.64 7.65 -29.73
N GLU A 71 0.22 8.79 -30.31
CA GLU A 71 -1.18 9.25 -30.26
C GLU A 71 -2.16 8.21 -30.82
N ALA A 72 -1.79 7.48 -31.87
CA ALA A 72 -2.63 6.44 -32.46
C ALA A 72 -2.84 5.24 -31.52
N GLU A 73 -1.87 4.96 -30.64
CA GLU A 73 -1.91 3.86 -29.67
C GLU A 73 -2.53 4.29 -28.32
N MET A 74 -2.75 5.60 -28.11
CA MET A 74 -3.27 6.13 -26.84
C MET A 74 -4.61 5.52 -26.40
N PRO A 75 -5.60 5.26 -27.27
CA PRO A 75 -6.86 4.63 -26.86
C PRO A 75 -6.65 3.24 -26.24
N GLU A 76 -5.75 2.44 -26.80
CA GLU A 76 -5.43 1.10 -26.30
C GLU A 76 -4.65 1.18 -24.98
N MET A 77 -3.65 2.07 -24.89
CA MET A 77 -2.90 2.30 -23.65
C MET A 77 -3.81 2.75 -22.50
N ILE A 78 -4.77 3.63 -22.76
CA ILE A 78 -5.74 4.07 -21.74
C ILE A 78 -6.67 2.93 -21.34
N ALA A 79 -7.13 2.10 -22.28
CA ALA A 79 -7.99 0.95 -21.98
C ALA A 79 -7.27 -0.09 -21.10
N LEU A 80 -6.00 -0.39 -21.40
CA LEU A 80 -5.16 -1.27 -20.57
C LEU A 80 -4.96 -0.68 -19.17
N TRP A 81 -4.68 0.61 -19.08
CA TRP A 81 -4.50 1.30 -17.80
C TRP A 81 -5.79 1.32 -16.98
N SER A 82 -6.96 1.57 -17.59
CA SER A 82 -8.24 1.55 -16.87
C SER A 82 -8.59 0.15 -16.36
N GLN A 83 -8.33 -0.90 -17.14
CA GLN A 83 -8.50 -2.28 -16.66
C GLN A 83 -7.61 -2.57 -15.44
N GLY A 84 -6.35 -2.11 -15.46
CA GLY A 84 -5.44 -2.23 -14.33
C GLY A 84 -5.94 -1.50 -13.08
N LEU A 85 -6.57 -0.33 -13.23
CA LEU A 85 -7.19 0.39 -12.12
C LEU A 85 -8.42 -0.34 -11.57
N ASP A 86 -9.28 -0.86 -12.44
CA ASP A 86 -10.48 -1.59 -12.02
C ASP A 86 -10.12 -2.80 -11.16
N HIS A 87 -9.05 -3.52 -11.50
CA HIS A 87 -8.56 -4.63 -10.69
C HIS A 87 -8.01 -4.18 -9.33
N GLN A 88 -7.27 -3.07 -9.27
CA GLN A 88 -6.81 -2.49 -8.00
C GLN A 88 -7.98 -2.06 -7.12
N PHE A 89 -8.98 -1.40 -7.70
CA PHE A 89 -10.20 -1.03 -6.97
C PHE A 89 -11.01 -2.26 -6.54
N ALA A 90 -11.09 -3.31 -7.36
CA ALA A 90 -11.77 -4.55 -7.01
C ALA A 90 -11.09 -5.25 -5.81
N LEU A 91 -9.75 -5.27 -5.77
CA LEU A 91 -8.99 -5.77 -4.62
C LEU A 91 -9.25 -4.95 -3.36
N LEU A 92 -9.13 -3.62 -3.44
CA LEU A 92 -9.41 -2.73 -2.31
C LEU A 92 -10.85 -2.85 -1.82
N GLN A 93 -11.81 -2.99 -2.72
CA GLN A 93 -13.21 -3.23 -2.36
C GLN A 93 -13.42 -4.62 -1.75
N ALA A 94 -12.69 -5.64 -2.20
CA ALA A 94 -12.74 -6.97 -1.60
C ALA A 94 -12.18 -6.94 -0.16
N GLU A 95 -11.10 -6.20 0.08
CA GLU A 95 -10.56 -5.95 1.42
C GLU A 95 -11.54 -5.13 2.30
N THR A 96 -12.18 -4.12 1.73
CA THR A 96 -13.16 -3.28 2.46
C THR A 96 -14.47 -4.02 2.74
N LYS A 97 -14.78 -5.06 1.94
CA LYS A 97 -15.93 -5.94 2.16
C LYS A 97 -15.71 -6.97 3.27
N GLU A 98 -14.58 -6.94 3.99
CA GLU A 98 -14.46 -7.64 5.28
C GLU A 98 -15.69 -7.31 6.13
N GLY A 99 -16.55 -8.31 6.33
CA GLY A 99 -17.92 -8.09 6.80
C GLY A 99 -17.96 -7.37 8.15
N ALA A 100 -19.02 -6.58 8.37
CA ALA A 100 -19.21 -5.86 9.63
C ALA A 100 -19.12 -6.78 10.88
N LEU A 101 -19.43 -8.06 10.75
CA LEU A 101 -19.25 -9.08 11.79
C LEU A 101 -17.77 -9.40 12.08
N GLN A 102 -16.93 -9.51 11.04
CA GLN A 102 -15.49 -9.73 11.20
C GLN A 102 -14.84 -8.52 11.87
N SER A 103 -15.16 -7.32 11.40
CA SER A 103 -14.69 -6.06 12.01
C SER A 103 -15.23 -5.89 13.44
N GLY A 104 -16.50 -6.19 13.67
CA GLY A 104 -17.13 -6.14 15.00
C GLY A 104 -16.50 -7.11 15.99
N TRP A 105 -16.18 -8.34 15.59
CA TRP A 105 -15.47 -9.31 16.42
C TRP A 105 -14.08 -8.80 16.83
N ARG A 106 -13.31 -8.33 15.84
CA ARG A 106 -11.97 -7.76 16.04
C ARG A 106 -11.98 -6.65 17.10
N TRP A 107 -12.88 -5.70 16.95
CA TRP A 107 -12.98 -4.54 17.83
C TRP A 107 -13.54 -4.94 19.19
N GLY A 108 -14.58 -5.79 19.21
CA GLY A 108 -15.22 -6.27 20.44
C GLY A 108 -14.22 -6.95 21.38
N TRP A 109 -13.39 -7.86 20.87
CA TRP A 109 -12.38 -8.53 21.69
C TRP A 109 -11.24 -7.62 22.14
N MET A 110 -10.80 -6.70 21.30
CA MET A 110 -9.74 -5.75 21.66
C MET A 110 -10.17 -4.88 22.85
N TYR A 111 -11.39 -4.33 22.82
CA TYR A 111 -11.92 -3.53 23.92
C TYR A 111 -12.28 -4.38 25.15
N LEU A 112 -12.80 -5.60 24.96
CA LEU A 112 -13.08 -6.50 26.07
C LEU A 112 -11.80 -6.87 26.83
N LEU A 113 -10.75 -7.32 26.13
CA LEU A 113 -9.46 -7.64 26.76
C LEU A 113 -8.83 -6.38 27.37
N GLY A 114 -8.87 -5.24 26.68
CA GLY A 114 -8.40 -3.97 27.21
C GLY A 114 -9.09 -3.58 28.51
N LEU A 115 -10.41 -3.75 28.60
CA LEU A 115 -11.18 -3.52 29.82
C LEU A 115 -10.77 -4.48 30.93
N ILE A 116 -10.66 -5.79 30.64
CA ILE A 116 -10.27 -6.79 31.65
C ILE A 116 -8.87 -6.49 32.19
N TRP A 117 -7.91 -6.17 31.34
CA TRP A 117 -6.55 -5.78 31.74
C TRP A 117 -6.54 -4.48 32.55
N THR A 118 -7.33 -3.49 32.15
CA THR A 118 -7.49 -2.23 32.90
C THR A 118 -8.06 -2.49 34.29
N CYS A 119 -9.09 -3.35 34.38
CA CYS A 119 -9.65 -3.76 35.66
C CYS A 119 -8.61 -4.48 36.53
N TYR A 120 -7.83 -5.38 35.92
CA TYR A 120 -6.84 -6.19 36.61
C TYR A 120 -5.68 -5.36 37.17
N LEU A 121 -5.17 -4.41 36.38
CA LEU A 121 -3.98 -3.62 36.72
C LEU A 121 -4.30 -2.36 37.53
N LEU A 122 -5.49 -1.77 37.38
CA LEU A 122 -5.86 -0.52 38.02
C LEU A 122 -6.99 -0.69 39.02
N LEU A 123 -8.16 -1.18 38.61
CA LEU A 123 -9.35 -1.21 39.48
C LEU A 123 -9.21 -2.20 40.63
N PHE A 124 -8.77 -3.44 40.41
CA PHE A 124 -8.70 -4.45 41.47
C PHE A 124 -7.69 -4.08 42.57
N PRO A 125 -6.48 -3.58 42.25
CA PRO A 125 -5.56 -3.09 43.27
C PRO A 125 -6.15 -1.91 44.07
N VAL A 126 -6.79 -0.96 43.39
CA VAL A 126 -7.44 0.19 44.06
C VAL A 126 -8.57 -0.28 44.97
N MET A 127 -9.45 -1.17 44.50
CA MET A 127 -10.55 -1.73 45.30
C MET A 127 -10.06 -2.54 46.50
N ALA A 128 -8.94 -3.25 46.37
CA ALA A 128 -8.32 -3.98 47.47
C ALA A 128 -7.84 -3.05 48.59
N VAL A 129 -7.34 -1.83 48.26
CA VAL A 129 -7.00 -0.79 49.25
C VAL A 129 -8.24 -0.35 50.05
N PHE A 130 -9.41 -0.32 49.40
CA PHE A 130 -10.69 -0.04 50.04
C PHE A 130 -11.34 -1.27 50.70
N GLY A 131 -10.62 -2.38 50.83
CA GLY A 131 -11.08 -3.61 51.49
C GLY A 131 -12.00 -4.48 50.64
N VAL A 132 -12.30 -4.09 49.40
CA VAL A 132 -13.16 -4.88 48.50
C VAL A 132 -12.30 -5.89 47.76
N HIS A 133 -12.53 -7.16 48.06
CA HIS A 133 -11.83 -8.28 47.44
C HIS A 133 -12.74 -8.94 46.42
N VAL A 134 -12.43 -8.73 45.14
CA VAL A 134 -13.11 -9.36 44.01
C VAL A 134 -12.36 -10.62 43.62
N GLU A 135 -13.07 -11.73 43.39
CA GLU A 135 -12.48 -12.94 42.84
C GLU A 135 -11.97 -12.68 41.42
N ARG A 136 -10.69 -13.00 41.19
CA ARG A 136 -10.00 -12.68 39.93
C ARG A 136 -9.80 -13.95 39.13
N VAL A 137 -10.00 -13.85 37.82
CA VAL A 137 -9.47 -14.86 36.90
C VAL A 137 -7.97 -14.95 37.07
N ASP A 138 -7.47 -16.19 37.05
CA ASP A 138 -6.06 -16.48 37.14
C ASP A 138 -5.27 -15.78 36.00
N LEU A 139 -4.08 -15.28 36.33
CA LEU A 139 -3.24 -14.54 35.38
C LEU A 139 -2.80 -15.40 34.20
N ALA A 140 -2.53 -16.69 34.42
CA ALA A 140 -2.13 -17.57 33.34
C ALA A 140 -3.29 -17.79 32.37
N VAL A 141 -4.52 -17.89 32.88
CA VAL A 141 -5.73 -17.96 32.04
C VAL A 141 -5.90 -16.68 31.21
N LEU A 142 -5.75 -15.50 31.82
CA LEU A 142 -5.89 -14.21 31.12
C LEU A 142 -4.82 -14.02 30.04
N LEU A 143 -3.57 -14.36 30.34
CA LEU A 143 -2.47 -14.33 29.38
C LEU A 143 -2.72 -15.31 28.23
N THR A 144 -3.12 -16.54 28.55
CA THR A 144 -3.44 -17.56 27.53
C THR A 144 -4.53 -17.07 26.59
N LEU A 145 -5.62 -16.53 27.12
CA LEU A 145 -6.71 -15.97 26.31
C LEU A 145 -6.22 -14.82 25.41
N THR A 146 -5.39 -13.93 25.95
CA THR A 146 -4.80 -12.81 25.19
C THR A 146 -3.90 -13.32 24.07
N THR A 147 -3.07 -14.32 24.32
CA THR A 147 -2.22 -14.97 23.32
C THR A 147 -3.05 -15.61 22.21
N TRP A 148 -4.12 -16.33 22.56
CA TRP A 148 -5.04 -16.90 21.58
C TRP A 148 -5.71 -15.83 20.72
N PHE A 149 -6.14 -14.72 21.33
CA PHE A 149 -6.70 -13.59 20.57
C PHE A 149 -5.68 -13.01 19.60
N ILE A 150 -4.46 -12.69 20.03
CA ILE A 150 -3.39 -12.18 19.16
C ILE A 150 -3.10 -13.17 18.02
N SER A 151 -3.07 -14.47 18.34
CA SER A 151 -2.83 -15.54 17.37
C SER A 151 -3.88 -15.59 16.27
N LEU A 152 -5.16 -15.53 16.64
CA LEU A 152 -6.27 -15.55 15.69
C LEU A 152 -6.40 -14.23 14.91
N TYR A 153 -6.02 -13.12 15.54
CA TYR A 153 -6.16 -11.77 14.99
C TYR A 153 -5.04 -11.38 14.01
N MET A 154 -3.78 -11.65 14.35
CA MET A 154 -2.60 -11.36 13.51
C MET A 154 -2.21 -12.52 12.59
N GLY A 155 -2.95 -13.64 12.66
CA GLY A 155 -2.72 -14.84 11.87
C GLY A 155 -1.58 -15.72 12.41
N GLY A 156 -1.62 -17.01 12.01
CA GLY A 156 -0.65 -18.01 12.44
C GLY A 156 0.81 -17.72 12.05
N HIS A 157 1.04 -16.90 11.01
CA HIS A 157 2.39 -16.46 10.62
C HIS A 157 3.03 -15.53 11.65
N THR A 158 2.25 -14.66 12.30
CA THR A 158 2.76 -13.76 13.36
C THR A 158 3.10 -14.54 14.63
N VAL A 159 2.31 -15.56 14.97
CA VAL A 159 2.59 -16.47 16.09
C VAL A 159 3.86 -17.28 15.83
N LYS A 160 4.04 -17.76 14.60
CA LYS A 160 5.25 -18.47 14.20
C LYS A 160 6.48 -17.55 14.31
N ALA A 161 6.38 -16.31 13.84
CA ALA A 161 7.48 -15.33 13.93
C ALA A 161 7.82 -14.96 15.39
N LEU A 162 6.81 -14.78 16.25
CA LEU A 162 7.01 -14.55 17.69
C LEU A 162 7.61 -15.78 18.39
N GLY A 163 7.16 -16.98 18.02
CA GLY A 163 7.71 -18.25 18.52
C GLY A 163 9.17 -18.45 18.12
N GLU A 164 9.52 -18.23 16.85
CA GLU A 164 10.89 -18.28 16.35
C GLU A 164 11.78 -17.23 17.03
N SER A 165 11.27 -16.01 17.23
CA SER A 165 12.00 -14.95 17.93
C SER A 165 12.26 -15.29 19.40
N ALA A 166 11.26 -15.86 20.09
CA ALA A 166 11.40 -16.30 21.48
C ALA A 166 12.38 -17.47 21.62
N ILE A 167 12.31 -18.46 20.73
CA ILE A 167 13.25 -19.60 20.70
C ILE A 167 14.68 -19.12 20.46
N ASN A 168 14.88 -18.19 19.51
CA ASN A 168 16.19 -17.62 19.23
C ASN A 168 16.74 -16.82 20.42
N ALA A 169 15.90 -16.03 21.09
CA ALA A 169 16.30 -15.29 22.29
C ALA A 169 16.72 -16.20 23.45
N VAL A 170 16.03 -17.34 23.64
CA VAL A 170 16.41 -18.33 24.67
C VAL A 170 17.70 -19.04 24.29
N ARG A 171 17.91 -19.34 23.01
CA ARG A 171 19.12 -19.99 22.51
C ARG A 171 20.35 -19.10 22.67
N THR A 172 20.27 -17.83 22.27
CA THR A 172 21.37 -16.86 22.46
C THR A 172 21.68 -16.62 23.93
N TRP A 173 20.68 -16.66 24.82
CA TRP A 173 20.91 -16.57 26.26
C TRP A 173 21.59 -17.82 26.84
N LYS A 174 21.29 -19.01 26.31
CA LYS A 174 21.89 -20.28 26.74
C LYS A 174 23.32 -20.45 26.22
N ASP A 175 23.61 -19.96 25.02
CA ASP A 175 24.94 -20.02 24.40
C ASP A 175 25.88 -18.90 24.93
N GLY A 176 25.34 -17.90 25.64
CA GLY A 176 26.08 -16.81 26.30
C GLY A 176 26.42 -17.05 27.78
N LYS A 177 26.17 -18.25 28.32
CA LYS A 177 26.63 -18.73 29.63
C LYS A 177 27.65 -19.84 29.45
#